data_AF-A0A521BS95-F1
#
_entry.id   AF-A0A521BS95-F1
#
_cell.length_a   1.000
_cell.length_b   1.000
_cell.length_c   1.000
_cell.angle_alpha   90.00
_cell.angle_beta   90.00
_cell.angle_gamma   90.00
#
_symmetry.space_group_name_H-M   'P 1'
#
loop_
_entity.id
_entity.type
_entity.pdbx_description
1 polymer ?
#
loop_
_entity_poly.entity_id
_entity_poly.type
_entity_poly.pdbx_seq_one_letter_code
_entity_poly.pdbx_strand_id
1 'polypeptide(L)'
;MKKLILTLSVFLFSCGGPKFNVAYKYVPPEDNKNCLNRCREEYNKCNLNCKKEYQNCLDDARKRAEEIYKKELENYSKELSAYNEAYTTYQRDLLEWNRNYRKLYKDYLFFKEECKKHKHDYYICDRKYQLEEALDTLNRTKPNPPEKPKKPNFSEILSELSSSCSMDCGCGEKYRVCFTSCGGKVIPYKYCVKNCK
;
A
#
# COMPACT_ATOMS: atom_id res chain seq x y z
N MET A 1 -42.34 16.93 11.78
CA MET A 1 -41.52 15.70 11.64
C MET A 1 -40.16 16.06 11.05
N LYS A 2 -39.16 16.34 11.90
CA LYS A 2 -37.77 16.57 11.49
C LYS A 2 -36.91 15.70 12.41
N LYS A 3 -36.47 14.53 11.91
CA LYS A 3 -35.57 13.65 12.64
C LYS A 3 -34.17 14.26 12.58
N LEU A 4 -33.67 14.75 13.71
CA LEU A 4 -32.25 14.97 13.94
C LEU A 4 -31.55 13.61 13.86
N ILE A 5 -30.69 13.40 12.87
CA ILE A 5 -29.76 12.29 12.83
C ILE A 5 -28.48 12.77 13.51
N LEU A 6 -28.35 12.41 14.79
CA LEU A 6 -27.13 12.61 15.56
C LEU A 6 -26.16 11.49 15.17
N THR A 7 -25.22 11.76 14.26
CA THR A 7 -24.16 10.81 13.91
C THR A 7 -23.17 10.73 15.07
N LEU A 8 -23.35 9.71 15.90
CA LEU A 8 -22.45 9.32 16.98
C LEU A 8 -21.16 8.74 16.37
N SER A 9 -20.20 9.60 16.06
CA SER A 9 -18.86 9.21 15.66
C SER A 9 -18.11 8.62 16.85
N VAL A 10 -18.19 7.29 17.00
CA VAL A 10 -17.40 6.50 17.95
C VAL A 10 -15.93 6.56 17.51
N PHE A 11 -15.15 7.44 18.14
CA PHE A 11 -13.70 7.33 18.14
C PHE A 11 -13.33 6.07 18.92
N LEU A 12 -13.02 4.98 18.21
CA LEU A 12 -12.33 3.83 18.79
C LEU A 12 -10.90 4.28 19.16
N PHE A 13 -10.75 4.87 20.35
CA PHE A 13 -9.46 4.86 21.04
C PHE A 13 -9.12 3.40 21.31
N SER A 14 -8.37 2.78 20.40
CA SER A 14 -7.67 1.54 20.67
C SER A 14 -6.65 1.83 21.77
N CYS A 15 -7.08 1.74 23.03
CA CYS A 15 -6.18 1.61 24.17
C CYS A 15 -5.44 0.30 23.96
N GLY A 16 -4.24 0.39 23.37
CA GLY A 16 -3.38 -0.76 23.16
C GLY A 16 -3.02 -1.38 24.51
N GLY A 17 -3.78 -2.37 24.95
CA GLY A 17 -3.51 -3.11 26.18
C GLY A 17 -2.13 -3.80 26.15
N PRO A 18 -1.64 -4.24 27.32
CA PRO A 18 -0.35 -4.90 27.43
C PRO A 18 -0.28 -6.17 26.56
N LYS A 19 0.74 -6.24 25.71
CA LYS A 19 1.08 -7.45 24.95
C LYS A 19 2.08 -8.26 25.78
N PHE A 20 1.77 -9.54 25.97
CA PHE A 20 2.60 -10.45 26.74
C PHE A 20 3.07 -11.63 25.90
N ASN A 21 4.23 -12.18 26.26
CA ASN A 21 4.78 -13.43 25.73
C ASN A 21 4.97 -14.45 26.87
N VAL A 22 5.06 -15.72 26.50
CA VAL A 22 5.36 -16.82 27.43
C VAL A 22 6.80 -17.24 27.26
N ALA A 23 7.54 -17.30 28.36
CA ALA A 23 8.87 -17.90 28.46
C ALA A 23 8.84 -19.08 29.43
N TYR A 24 9.90 -19.88 29.43
CA TYR A 24 9.96 -21.13 30.19
C TYR A 24 11.25 -21.19 31.01
N LYS A 25 11.13 -21.54 32.29
CA LYS A 25 12.25 -21.86 33.18
C LYS A 25 12.41 -23.37 33.27
N TYR A 26 13.62 -23.87 33.03
CA TYR A 26 13.95 -25.29 33.04
C TYR A 26 14.68 -25.66 34.34
N VAL A 27 14.13 -26.59 35.10
CA VAL A 27 14.72 -27.13 36.33
C VAL A 27 15.15 -28.58 36.06
N PRO A 28 16.46 -28.86 35.97
CA PRO A 28 16.96 -30.19 35.66
C PRO A 28 16.76 -31.17 36.84
N PRO A 29 16.60 -32.47 36.58
CA PRO A 29 16.66 -33.52 37.60
C PRO A 29 18.09 -33.72 38.12
N GLU A 30 18.24 -34.35 39.30
CA GLU A 30 19.55 -34.64 39.90
C GLU A 30 20.34 -35.70 39.09
N ASP A 31 19.63 -36.72 38.58
CA ASP A 31 20.15 -37.79 37.72
C ASP A 31 19.66 -37.63 36.27
N ASN A 32 20.22 -38.36 35.29
CA ASN A 32 19.92 -38.29 33.83
C ASN A 32 20.58 -37.18 32.99
N LYS A 33 21.80 -36.75 33.34
CA LYS A 33 22.60 -35.79 32.52
C LYS A 33 22.73 -36.20 31.05
N ASN A 34 22.92 -37.49 30.76
CA ASN A 34 23.06 -37.98 29.39
C ASN A 34 21.77 -37.81 28.56
N CYS A 35 20.60 -37.99 29.17
CA CYS A 35 19.31 -37.76 28.53
C CYS A 35 19.15 -36.27 28.15
N LEU A 36 19.48 -35.37 29.08
CA LEU A 36 19.41 -33.92 28.85
C LEU A 36 20.40 -33.44 27.77
N ASN A 37 21.58 -34.06 27.70
CA ASN A 37 22.56 -33.77 26.65
C ASN A 37 21.99 -34.12 25.26
N ARG A 38 21.35 -35.28 25.11
CA ARG A 38 20.67 -35.67 23.86
C ARG A 38 19.57 -34.68 23.48
N CYS A 39 18.73 -34.26 24.43
CA CYS A 39 17.72 -33.23 24.16
C CYS A 39 18.34 -31.91 23.67
N ARG A 40 19.47 -31.50 24.25
CA ARG A 40 20.18 -30.28 23.86
C ARG A 40 20.77 -30.41 22.45
N GLU A 41 21.35 -31.56 22.12
CA GLU A 41 21.87 -31.84 20.78
C GLU A 41 20.77 -31.82 19.72
N GLU A 42 19.64 -32.48 19.97
CA GLU A 42 18.48 -32.47 19.09
C GLU A 42 17.90 -31.06 18.91
N TYR A 43 17.81 -30.30 20.00
CA TYR A 43 17.40 -28.89 19.95
C TYR A 43 18.35 -28.04 19.10
N ASN A 44 19.65 -28.17 19.32
CA ASN A 44 20.65 -27.42 18.56
C ASN A 44 20.59 -27.78 17.07
N LYS A 45 20.47 -29.07 16.75
CA LYS A 45 20.31 -29.56 15.37
C LYS A 45 19.02 -29.02 14.73
N CYS A 46 17.90 -29.06 15.46
CA CYS A 46 16.63 -28.49 15.00
C CYS A 46 16.76 -26.99 14.73
N ASN A 47 17.37 -26.24 15.65
CA ASN A 47 17.52 -24.79 15.53
C ASN A 47 18.45 -24.41 14.37
N LEU A 48 19.54 -25.17 14.15
CA LEU A 48 20.42 -24.99 13.00
C LEU A 48 19.67 -25.25 11.68
N ASN A 49 18.89 -26.34 11.61
CA ASN A 49 18.10 -26.64 10.42
C ASN A 49 17.03 -25.56 10.17
N CYS A 50 16.33 -25.13 11.23
CA CYS A 50 15.35 -24.04 11.18
C CYS A 50 15.93 -22.76 10.58
N LYS A 51 17.11 -22.34 11.06
CA LYS A 51 17.81 -21.18 10.51
C LYS A 51 18.18 -21.38 9.05
N LYS A 52 18.66 -22.57 8.68
CA LYS A 52 19.01 -22.89 7.29
C LYS A 52 17.78 -22.83 6.37
N GLU A 53 16.68 -23.47 6.75
CA GLU A 53 15.43 -23.44 5.97
C GLU A 53 14.86 -22.02 5.84
N TYR A 54 14.91 -21.24 6.92
CA TYR A 54 14.50 -19.84 6.88
C TYR A 54 15.36 -19.02 5.91
N GLN A 55 16.68 -19.17 5.92
CA GLN A 55 17.57 -18.47 4.97
C GLN A 55 17.31 -18.94 3.52
N ASN A 56 17.15 -20.25 3.29
CA ASN A 56 16.79 -20.78 1.97
C ASN A 56 15.47 -20.17 1.46
N CYS A 57 14.47 -20.01 2.34
CA CYS A 57 13.21 -19.37 2.01
C CYS A 57 13.39 -17.91 1.61
N LEU A 58 14.21 -17.15 2.35
CA LEU A 58 14.51 -15.76 2.03
C LEU A 58 15.25 -15.62 0.69
N ASP A 59 16.19 -16.51 0.42
CA ASP A 59 16.95 -16.53 -0.84
C ASP A 59 16.06 -16.87 -2.04
N ASP A 60 15.16 -17.84 -1.90
CA ASP A 60 14.16 -18.18 -2.92
C ASP A 60 13.15 -17.05 -3.13
N ALA A 61 12.63 -16.45 -2.05
CA ALA A 61 11.76 -15.28 -2.13
C ALA A 61 12.45 -14.12 -2.86
N ARG A 62 13.74 -13.88 -2.59
CA ARG A 62 14.52 -12.86 -3.28
C ARG A 62 14.67 -13.15 -4.77
N LYS A 63 15.03 -14.37 -5.17
CA LYS A 63 15.17 -14.74 -6.59
C LYS A 63 13.85 -14.53 -7.34
N ARG A 64 12.74 -14.98 -6.76
CA ARG A 64 11.40 -14.78 -7.34
C ARG A 64 11.03 -13.30 -7.41
N ALA A 65 11.37 -12.51 -6.38
CA ALA A 65 11.16 -11.07 -6.40
C ALA A 65 11.92 -10.40 -7.55
N GLU A 66 13.15 -10.84 -7.83
CA GLU A 66 13.97 -10.31 -8.94
C GLU A 66 13.32 -10.64 -10.31
N GLU A 67 12.82 -11.86 -10.49
CA GLU A 67 12.12 -12.27 -11.71
C GLU A 67 10.81 -11.49 -11.93
N ILE A 68 9.98 -11.38 -10.89
CA ILE A 68 8.73 -10.62 -10.93
C ILE A 68 9.03 -9.15 -11.20
N TYR A 69 9.95 -8.56 -10.44
CA TYR A 69 10.31 -7.15 -10.60
C TYR A 69 10.83 -6.83 -12.01
N LYS A 70 11.62 -7.72 -12.61
CA LYS A 70 12.07 -7.57 -14.00
C LYS A 70 10.88 -7.53 -14.96
N LYS A 71 9.93 -8.46 -14.82
CA LYS A 71 8.73 -8.52 -15.67
C LYS A 71 7.84 -7.28 -15.48
N GLU A 72 7.64 -6.86 -14.24
CA GLU A 72 6.88 -5.65 -13.93
C GLU A 72 7.56 -4.39 -14.49
N LEU A 73 8.89 -4.32 -14.48
CA LEU A 73 9.63 -3.22 -15.13
C LEU A 73 9.46 -3.21 -16.65
N GLU A 74 9.44 -4.38 -17.28
CA GLU A 74 9.18 -4.50 -18.72
C GLU A 74 7.77 -3.99 -19.05
N ASN A 75 6.75 -4.39 -18.27
CA ASN A 75 5.39 -3.89 -18.44
C ASN A 75 5.29 -2.37 -18.19
N TYR A 76 5.88 -1.88 -17.09
CA TYR A 76 5.94 -0.46 -16.79
C TYR A 76 6.59 0.35 -17.92
N SER A 77 7.65 -0.15 -18.55
CA SER A 77 8.30 0.56 -19.66
C SER A 77 7.40 0.70 -20.89
N LYS A 78 6.59 -0.32 -21.20
CA LYS A 78 5.58 -0.27 -22.27
C LYS A 78 4.47 0.72 -21.94
N GLU A 79 3.94 0.64 -20.74
CA GLU A 79 2.90 1.58 -20.27
C GLU A 79 3.42 3.02 -20.24
N LEU A 80 4.69 3.22 -19.87
CA LEU A 80 5.32 4.54 -19.86
C LEU A 80 5.46 5.09 -21.28
N SER A 81 5.80 4.24 -22.25
CA SER A 81 5.83 4.64 -23.67
C SER A 81 4.44 5.10 -24.13
N ALA A 82 3.41 4.30 -23.88
CA ALA A 82 2.03 4.63 -24.22
C ALA A 82 1.55 5.92 -23.52
N TYR A 83 1.90 6.09 -22.24
CA TYR A 83 1.63 7.33 -21.50
C TYR A 83 2.30 8.54 -22.15
N ASN A 84 3.56 8.43 -22.58
CA ASN A 84 4.28 9.56 -23.21
C ASN A 84 3.62 9.98 -24.54
N GLU A 85 3.16 9.02 -25.32
CA GLU A 85 2.40 9.27 -26.56
C GLU A 85 1.05 9.94 -26.27
N ALA A 86 0.30 9.40 -25.30
CA ALA A 86 -0.97 9.98 -24.85
C ALA A 86 -0.79 11.39 -24.28
N TYR A 87 0.29 11.62 -23.53
CA TYR A 87 0.60 12.92 -22.94
C TYR A 87 0.96 13.95 -24.01
N THR A 88 1.69 13.55 -25.04
CA THR A 88 1.99 14.41 -26.20
C THR A 88 0.69 14.83 -26.91
N THR A 89 -0.23 13.88 -27.10
CA THR A 89 -1.56 14.15 -27.66
C THR A 89 -2.35 15.12 -26.78
N TYR A 90 -2.43 14.84 -25.48
CA TYR A 90 -3.06 15.73 -24.50
C TYR A 90 -2.50 17.15 -24.54
N GLN A 91 -1.17 17.32 -24.64
CA GLN A 91 -0.55 18.64 -24.72
C GLN A 91 -0.97 19.41 -25.98
N ARG A 92 -1.04 18.73 -27.12
CA ARG A 92 -1.52 19.33 -28.37
C ARG A 92 -2.98 19.74 -28.27
N ASP A 93 -3.82 18.85 -27.77
CA ASP A 93 -5.26 19.08 -27.65
C ASP A 93 -5.54 20.21 -26.64
N LEU A 94 -4.79 20.27 -25.54
CA LEU A 94 -4.85 21.35 -24.56
C LEU A 94 -4.42 22.69 -25.16
N LEU A 95 -3.38 22.70 -26.00
CA LEU A 95 -2.95 23.91 -26.69
C LEU A 95 -4.04 24.42 -27.65
N GLU A 96 -4.65 23.52 -28.42
CA GLU A 96 -5.76 23.85 -29.31
C GLU A 96 -6.97 24.38 -28.53
N TRP A 97 -7.35 23.66 -27.46
CA TRP A 97 -8.41 24.07 -26.55
C TRP A 97 -8.16 25.48 -26.00
N ASN A 98 -6.94 25.76 -25.52
CA ASN A 98 -6.56 27.07 -25.00
C ASN A 98 -6.66 28.19 -26.06
N ARG A 99 -6.27 27.89 -27.31
CA ARG A 99 -6.40 28.85 -28.43
C ARG A 99 -7.87 29.15 -28.73
N ASN A 100 -8.71 28.12 -28.81
CA ASN A 100 -10.14 28.25 -29.06
C ASN A 100 -10.84 29.02 -27.94
N TYR A 101 -10.52 28.67 -26.69
CA TYR A 101 -11.05 29.34 -25.51
C TYR A 101 -10.70 30.83 -25.53
N ARG A 102 -9.42 31.17 -25.75
CA ARG A 102 -8.97 32.57 -25.81
C ARG A 102 -9.69 33.36 -26.91
N LYS A 103 -9.88 32.76 -28.08
CA LYS A 103 -10.58 33.41 -29.20
C LYS A 103 -12.03 33.70 -28.83
N LEU A 104 -12.78 32.68 -28.41
CA LEU A 104 -14.19 32.83 -28.03
C LEU A 104 -14.35 33.79 -26.85
N TYR A 105 -13.48 33.70 -25.86
CA TYR A 105 -13.54 34.55 -24.68
C TYR A 105 -13.32 36.03 -25.01
N LYS A 106 -12.40 36.33 -25.94
CA LYS A 106 -12.18 37.72 -26.41
C LYS A 106 -13.44 38.28 -27.07
N ASP A 107 -14.07 37.52 -27.96
CA ASP A 107 -15.29 37.95 -28.64
C ASP A 107 -16.44 38.08 -27.63
N TYR A 108 -16.57 37.13 -26.71
CA TYR A 108 -17.55 37.19 -25.63
C TYR A 108 -17.41 38.47 -24.82
N LEU A 109 -16.18 38.84 -24.42
CA LEU A 109 -15.94 40.07 -23.68
C LEU A 109 -16.40 41.31 -24.46
N PHE A 110 -16.12 41.37 -25.76
CA PHE A 110 -16.58 42.47 -26.60
C PHE A 110 -18.10 42.56 -26.63
N PHE A 111 -18.80 41.49 -27.01
CA PHE A 111 -20.27 41.48 -27.11
C PHE A 111 -20.95 41.64 -25.75
N LYS A 112 -20.31 41.19 -24.66
CA LYS A 112 -20.76 41.43 -23.29
C LYS A 112 -20.77 42.91 -22.94
N GLU A 113 -19.71 43.65 -23.27
CA GLU A 113 -19.67 45.09 -23.02
C GLU A 113 -20.59 45.86 -23.96
N GLU A 114 -20.67 45.49 -25.23
CA GLU A 114 -21.55 46.15 -26.19
C GLU A 114 -23.05 45.94 -25.89
N CYS A 115 -23.45 44.73 -25.50
CA CYS A 115 -24.85 44.45 -25.11
C CYS A 115 -25.28 45.28 -23.88
N LYS A 116 -24.36 45.57 -22.94
CA LYS A 116 -24.66 46.45 -21.80
C LYS A 116 -24.98 47.88 -22.23
N LYS A 117 -24.26 48.40 -23.23
CA LYS A 117 -24.44 49.76 -23.77
C LYS A 117 -25.69 49.85 -24.66
N HIS A 118 -25.87 48.84 -25.52
CA HIS A 118 -26.90 48.80 -26.56
C HIS A 118 -27.95 47.72 -26.24
N LYS A 119 -28.63 47.83 -25.09
CA LYS A 119 -29.53 46.79 -24.56
C LYS A 119 -30.70 46.40 -25.46
N HIS A 120 -31.08 47.27 -26.40
CA HIS A 120 -32.19 47.03 -27.34
C HIS A 120 -31.70 46.53 -28.71
N ASP A 121 -30.39 46.42 -28.92
CA ASP A 121 -29.84 45.77 -30.09
C ASP A 121 -29.89 44.24 -29.88
N TYR A 122 -30.89 43.63 -30.51
CA TYR A 122 -31.12 42.19 -30.44
C TYR A 122 -29.89 41.39 -30.89
N TYR A 123 -29.23 41.79 -31.97
CA TYR A 123 -28.12 41.05 -32.55
C TYR A 123 -26.90 41.03 -31.61
N ILE A 124 -26.55 42.17 -31.02
CA ILE A 124 -25.39 42.27 -30.11
C ILE A 124 -25.61 41.38 -28.88
N CYS A 125 -26.79 41.42 -28.28
CA CYS A 125 -27.09 40.64 -27.09
C CYS A 125 -27.28 39.15 -27.37
N ASP A 126 -27.93 38.78 -28.48
CA ASP A 126 -28.05 37.38 -28.91
C ASP A 126 -26.67 36.75 -29.14
N ARG A 127 -25.78 37.48 -29.85
CA ARG A 127 -24.41 36.99 -30.09
C ARG A 127 -23.63 36.75 -28.79
N LYS A 128 -23.83 37.60 -27.77
CA LYS A 128 -23.23 37.38 -26.44
C LYS A 128 -23.70 36.07 -25.81
N TYR A 129 -24.99 35.74 -25.88
CA TYR A 129 -25.51 34.48 -25.33
C TYR A 129 -25.01 33.25 -26.11
N GLN A 130 -24.95 33.33 -27.44
CA GLN A 130 -24.36 32.25 -28.26
C GLN A 130 -22.89 31.98 -27.89
N LEU A 131 -22.10 33.03 -27.66
CA LEU A 131 -20.70 32.90 -27.25
C LEU A 131 -20.56 32.33 -25.83
N GLU A 132 -21.48 32.68 -24.93
CA GLU A 132 -21.55 32.12 -23.57
C GLU A 132 -21.82 30.61 -23.62
N GLU A 133 -22.78 30.16 -24.41
CA GLU A 133 -23.07 28.73 -24.62
C GLU A 133 -21.90 27.98 -25.27
N ALA A 134 -21.24 28.61 -26.26
CA ALA A 134 -20.07 28.04 -26.90
C ALA A 134 -18.90 27.85 -25.92
N LEU A 135 -18.66 28.83 -25.03
CA LEU A 135 -17.66 28.72 -23.96
C LEU A 135 -18.01 27.60 -22.97
N ASP A 136 -19.28 27.48 -22.60
CA ASP A 136 -19.74 26.45 -21.67
C ASP A 136 -19.56 25.04 -22.27
N THR A 137 -19.90 24.88 -23.55
CA THR A 137 -19.66 23.65 -24.32
C THR A 137 -18.16 23.33 -24.37
N LEU A 138 -17.32 24.32 -24.70
CA LEU A 138 -15.88 24.14 -24.79
C LEU A 138 -15.26 23.74 -23.43
N ASN A 139 -15.72 24.32 -22.33
CA ASN A 139 -15.27 23.96 -20.98
C ASN A 139 -15.56 22.49 -20.64
N ARG A 140 -16.69 21.94 -21.10
CA ARG A 140 -17.05 20.52 -20.90
C ARG A 140 -16.16 19.58 -21.68
N THR A 141 -15.65 20.01 -22.84
CA THR A 141 -14.74 19.22 -23.69
C THR A 141 -13.27 19.52 -23.41
N LYS A 142 -12.95 20.10 -22.24
CA LYS A 142 -11.56 20.35 -21.87
C LYS A 142 -10.80 19.02 -21.75
N PRO A 143 -9.65 18.87 -22.43
CA PRO A 143 -8.86 17.64 -22.33
C PRO A 143 -8.42 17.35 -20.89
N ASN A 144 -8.43 16.07 -20.52
CA ASN A 144 -7.94 15.58 -19.23
C ASN A 144 -6.56 14.95 -19.40
N PRO A 145 -5.65 15.12 -18.43
CA PRO A 145 -4.33 14.50 -18.48
C PRO A 145 -4.46 12.97 -18.38
N PRO A 146 -3.64 12.20 -19.11
CA PRO A 146 -3.59 10.75 -18.96
C PRO A 146 -3.03 10.36 -17.59
N GLU A 147 -3.45 9.20 -17.08
CA GLU A 147 -2.92 8.65 -15.83
C GLU A 147 -1.50 8.12 -16.05
N LYS A 148 -0.57 8.52 -15.18
CA LYS A 148 0.81 8.08 -15.24
C LYS A 148 0.95 6.68 -14.62
N PRO A 149 1.59 5.72 -15.30
CA PRO A 149 1.79 4.39 -14.75
C PRO A 149 2.66 4.44 -13.49
N LYS A 150 2.39 3.52 -12.56
CA LYS A 150 3.12 3.42 -11.29
C LYS A 150 4.33 2.52 -11.48
N LYS A 151 5.49 3.00 -11.05
CA LYS A 151 6.72 2.21 -11.10
C LYS A 151 6.64 1.08 -10.06
N PRO A 152 6.98 -0.17 -10.42
CA PRO A 152 7.02 -1.26 -9.45
C PRO A 152 8.06 -1.01 -8.36
N ASN A 153 7.81 -1.55 -7.17
CA ASN A 153 8.69 -1.42 -6.01
C ASN A 153 9.21 -2.80 -5.59
N PHE A 154 10.52 -3.03 -5.79
CA PHE A 154 11.16 -4.28 -5.42
C PHE A 154 10.98 -4.66 -3.95
N SER A 155 11.04 -3.67 -3.03
CA SER A 155 10.93 -3.93 -1.60
C SER A 155 9.53 -4.41 -1.20
N GLU A 156 8.48 -3.93 -1.89
CA GLU A 156 7.10 -4.37 -1.64
C GLU A 156 6.92 -5.82 -2.10
N ILE A 157 7.37 -6.15 -3.31
CA ILE A 157 7.34 -7.51 -3.86
C ILE A 157 8.10 -8.48 -2.96
N LEU A 158 9.31 -8.10 -2.51
CA LEU A 158 10.11 -8.93 -1.62
C LEU A 158 9.43 -9.11 -0.26
N SER A 159 8.83 -8.05 0.29
CA SER A 159 8.12 -8.13 1.57
C SER A 159 6.93 -9.07 1.50
N GLU A 160 6.19 -9.05 0.39
CA GLU A 160 5.06 -9.95 0.17
C GLU A 160 5.54 -11.41 0.09
N LEU A 161 6.55 -11.70 -0.73
CA LEU A 161 7.07 -13.07 -0.91
C LEU A 161 7.75 -13.64 0.34
N SER A 162 8.47 -12.80 1.09
CA SER A 162 9.14 -13.24 2.33
C SER A 162 8.19 -13.36 3.52
N SER A 163 6.95 -12.87 3.42
CA SER A 163 5.96 -12.95 4.51
C SER A 163 5.60 -14.39 4.90
N SER A 164 5.75 -15.34 3.98
CA SER A 164 5.54 -16.77 4.26
C SER A 164 6.73 -17.45 4.94
N CYS A 165 7.90 -16.80 5.00
CA CYS A 165 9.08 -17.37 5.64
C CYS A 165 8.95 -17.31 7.17
N SER A 166 8.97 -18.48 7.83
CA SER A 166 8.83 -18.60 9.28
C SER A 166 10.13 -19.02 9.96
N MET A 167 10.43 -18.40 11.10
CA MET A 167 11.46 -18.89 12.04
C MET A 167 10.87 -19.76 13.16
N ASP A 168 9.55 -20.00 13.15
CA ASP A 168 8.92 -20.91 14.11
C ASP A 168 8.88 -22.34 13.56
N CYS A 169 9.87 -23.12 13.98
CA CYS A 169 10.03 -24.52 13.56
C CYS A 169 9.62 -25.53 14.64
N GLY A 170 9.01 -25.07 15.74
CA GLY A 170 8.61 -25.94 16.85
C GLY A 170 9.77 -26.53 17.67
N CYS A 171 11.02 -26.10 17.46
CA CYS A 171 12.19 -26.65 18.16
C CYS A 171 12.08 -26.50 19.70
N GLY A 172 11.54 -25.37 20.16
CA GLY A 172 11.34 -25.12 21.59
C GLY A 172 10.31 -26.06 22.21
N GLU A 173 9.26 -26.42 21.49
CA GLU A 173 8.26 -27.39 21.95
C GLU A 173 8.84 -28.79 22.05
N LYS A 174 9.54 -29.24 20.99
CA LYS A 174 10.23 -30.54 20.98
C LYS A 174 11.24 -30.65 22.13
N TYR A 175 11.98 -29.57 22.40
CA TYR A 175 12.92 -29.53 23.52
C TYR A 175 12.20 -29.62 24.87
N ARG A 176 11.10 -28.89 25.07
CA ARG A 176 10.30 -28.98 26.32
C ARG A 176 9.81 -30.40 26.57
N VAL A 177 9.23 -31.04 25.55
CA VAL A 177 8.74 -32.43 25.64
C VAL A 177 9.89 -33.37 26.00
N CYS A 178 11.04 -33.26 25.32
CA CYS A 178 12.22 -34.07 25.63
C CYS A 178 12.72 -33.85 27.06
N PHE A 179 12.81 -32.58 27.49
CA PHE A 179 13.30 -32.20 28.81
C PHE A 179 12.41 -32.76 29.94
N THR A 180 11.09 -32.69 29.78
CA THR A 180 10.15 -33.28 30.75
C THR A 180 10.21 -34.81 30.77
N SER A 181 10.41 -35.44 29.61
CA SER A 181 10.57 -36.91 29.53
C SER A 181 11.84 -37.42 30.19
N CYS A 182 12.90 -36.60 30.28
CA CYS A 182 14.11 -36.92 31.04
C CYS A 182 13.96 -36.72 32.56
N GLY A 183 12.78 -36.29 33.05
CA GLY A 183 12.52 -36.02 34.47
C GLY A 183 12.67 -34.55 34.88
N GLY A 184 12.93 -33.65 33.94
CA GLY A 184 13.02 -32.21 34.21
C GLY A 184 11.65 -31.55 34.40
N LYS A 185 11.64 -30.43 35.13
CA LYS A 185 10.43 -29.60 35.31
C LYS A 185 10.53 -28.33 34.48
N VAL A 186 9.45 -27.98 33.78
CA VAL A 186 9.35 -26.76 32.98
C VAL A 186 8.28 -25.85 33.57
N ILE A 187 8.68 -24.64 33.97
CA ILE A 187 7.80 -23.66 34.60
C ILE A 187 7.53 -22.52 33.60
N PRO A 188 6.32 -22.41 33.03
CA PRO A 188 5.97 -21.29 32.17
C PRO A 188 5.81 -20.02 33.01
N TYR A 189 6.26 -18.89 32.47
CA TYR A 189 6.00 -17.58 33.04
C TYR A 189 5.69 -16.57 31.93
N LYS A 190 4.81 -15.63 32.24
CA LYS A 190 4.34 -14.61 31.32
C LYS A 190 5.10 -13.32 31.59
N TYR A 191 5.63 -12.69 30.55
CA TYR A 191 6.32 -11.41 30.66
C TYR A 191 5.76 -10.45 29.62
N CYS A 192 5.71 -9.17 29.96
CA CYS A 192 5.17 -8.16 29.08
C CYS A 192 6.23 -7.69 28.08
N VAL A 193 5.83 -7.53 26.81
CA VAL A 193 6.69 -7.13 25.70
C VAL A 193 6.29 -5.80 25.05
N LYS A 194 5.03 -5.37 25.18
CA LYS A 194 4.58 -4.03 24.76
C LYS A 194 3.50 -3.50 25.70
N ASN A 195 3.44 -2.18 25.88
CA ASN A 195 2.41 -1.46 26.64
C ASN A 195 2.25 -1.97 28.09
N CYS A 196 3.37 -2.22 28.76
CA CYS A 196 3.44 -2.84 30.08
C CYS A 196 3.16 -1.91 31.26
N LYS A 197 2.40 -0.82 31.03
CA LYS A 197 2.09 0.21 32.02
C LYS A 197 0.66 0.06 32.49
#